data_AF-A0AA47I8Q3-F1
#
_entry.id   AF-A0AA47I8Q3-F1
#
_cell.length_a   1.000
_cell.length_b   1.000
_cell.length_c   1.000
_cell.angle_alpha   90.00
_cell.angle_beta   90.00
_cell.angle_gamma   90.00
#
_symmetry.space_group_name_H-M   'P 1'
#
loop_
_entity.id
_entity.type
_entity.pdbx_description
1 polymer ?
#
loop_
_entity_poly.entity_id
_entity_poly.type
_entity_poly.pdbx_seq_one_letter_code
_entity_poly.pdbx_strand_id
1 'polypeptide(L)'
;MVDFFKDIQKNNNDFIEYNMYNPFLLKGMKDALKRIIKAINYREKIVLYGFYDVDSITAISLLMLVLKFVNADVEYFIPGELSENRDLVEKDITGHIKYLGPELIITLGCGTNSFSEVELCKSMGIDVIITDFHKPIKHVPHTIVVNPNQKGCNYPFKELCTCGMTFKLAQAISTYYKMKSVNKYMDLVMIGTIYSKKKIESENKIIVEEGIKQLNCTTNYGICALIKIHNINIINEETVLKLASTVKPTINPVGKMDNAKIVVELFITTEKNRALQISKYLDKELKNSI
;
A
#
# COMPACT_ATOMS: atom_id res chain seq x y z
N MET A 1 -17.75 18.16 -4.90
CA MET A 1 -17.59 16.68 -4.93
C MET A 1 -18.47 16.02 -5.98
N VAL A 2 -19.74 16.42 -6.12
CA VAL A 2 -20.63 15.94 -7.20
C VAL A 2 -20.08 16.26 -8.60
N ASP A 3 -19.55 17.48 -8.80
CA ASP A 3 -19.01 17.89 -10.11
C ASP A 3 -17.72 17.14 -10.49
N PHE A 4 -16.82 16.94 -9.52
CA PHE A 4 -15.60 16.14 -9.70
C PHE A 4 -15.88 14.74 -10.28
N PHE A 5 -16.86 14.01 -9.75
CA PHE A 5 -17.19 12.67 -10.25
C PHE A 5 -17.91 12.67 -11.60
N LYS A 6 -18.60 13.76 -11.95
CA LYS A 6 -19.19 13.93 -13.29
C LYS A 6 -18.11 14.18 -14.33
N ASP A 7 -17.10 14.97 -14.00
CA ASP A 7 -15.99 15.31 -14.90
C ASP A 7 -15.11 14.08 -15.17
N ILE A 8 -14.78 13.29 -14.16
CA ILE A 8 -13.99 12.06 -14.31
C ILE A 8 -14.71 10.97 -15.12
N GLN A 9 -16.04 10.88 -15.03
CA GLN A 9 -16.80 9.94 -15.86
C GLN A 9 -16.81 10.33 -17.35
N LYS A 10 -16.60 11.61 -17.66
CA LYS A 10 -16.50 12.11 -19.04
C LYS A 10 -15.07 12.04 -19.57
N ASN A 11 -14.08 12.28 -18.71
CA ASN A 11 -12.66 12.27 -19.06
C ASN A 11 -11.96 11.02 -18.51
N ASN A 12 -12.05 9.90 -19.24
CA ASN A 12 -11.16 8.76 -19.03
C ASN A 12 -9.68 9.11 -19.31
N ASN A 13 -9.40 10.28 -19.88
CA ASN A 13 -8.09 10.69 -20.34
C ASN A 13 -7.11 11.11 -19.23
N ASP A 14 -7.59 11.48 -18.03
CA ASP A 14 -6.72 11.91 -16.93
C ASP A 14 -5.84 10.76 -16.37
N PHE A 15 -6.18 9.51 -16.69
CA PHE A 15 -5.43 8.31 -16.29
C PHE A 15 -4.63 7.67 -17.44
N ILE A 16 -4.61 8.31 -18.62
CA ILE A 16 -3.94 7.79 -19.83
C ILE A 16 -2.42 7.94 -19.77
N GLU A 17 -1.86 8.64 -18.77
CA GLU A 17 -0.42 8.94 -18.69
C GLU A 17 0.48 7.69 -18.79
N TYR A 18 -0.05 6.48 -18.54
CA TYR A 18 0.64 5.21 -18.81
C TYR A 18 -0.24 4.10 -19.39
N ASN A 19 -1.38 4.41 -20.02
CA ASN A 19 -2.34 3.40 -20.51
C ASN A 19 -2.81 2.41 -19.41
N MET A 20 -2.86 2.88 -18.16
CA MET A 20 -3.41 2.12 -17.04
C MET A 20 -4.93 2.33 -16.95
N TYR A 21 -5.64 1.39 -16.32
CA TYR A 21 -7.09 1.51 -16.19
C TYR A 21 -7.47 2.58 -15.17
N ASN A 22 -8.57 3.30 -15.45
CA ASN A 22 -9.14 4.31 -14.58
C ASN A 22 -9.46 3.69 -13.19
N PRO A 23 -8.91 4.21 -12.08
CA PRO A 23 -9.11 3.65 -10.75
C PRO A 23 -10.59 3.65 -10.33
N PHE A 24 -11.44 4.53 -10.88
CA PHE A 24 -12.87 4.58 -10.57
C PHE A 24 -13.70 3.46 -11.22
N LEU A 25 -13.07 2.61 -12.04
CA LEU A 25 -13.66 1.33 -12.46
C LEU A 25 -13.62 0.28 -11.33
N LEU A 26 -12.79 0.47 -10.30
CA LEU A 26 -12.85 -0.31 -9.07
C LEU A 26 -14.12 0.07 -8.32
N LYS A 27 -15.00 -0.92 -8.12
CA LYS A 27 -16.17 -0.78 -7.25
C LYS A 27 -15.69 -0.35 -5.85
N GLY A 28 -16.38 0.61 -5.25
CA GLY A 28 -16.05 1.20 -3.95
C GLY A 28 -15.02 2.33 -3.99
N MET A 29 -14.25 2.51 -5.08
CA MET A 29 -13.19 3.54 -5.13
C MET A 29 -13.71 4.96 -4.93
N LYS A 30 -14.88 5.28 -5.52
CA LYS A 30 -15.50 6.59 -5.34
C LYS A 30 -15.81 6.87 -3.87
N ASP A 31 -16.44 5.91 -3.17
CA ASP A 31 -16.87 6.11 -1.79
C ASP A 31 -15.67 6.08 -0.83
N ALA A 32 -14.65 5.25 -1.12
CA ALA A 32 -13.37 5.28 -0.42
C ALA A 32 -12.72 6.66 -0.50
N LEU A 33 -12.62 7.22 -1.71
CA LEU A 33 -12.06 8.56 -1.92
C LEU A 33 -12.85 9.62 -1.13
N LYS A 34 -14.19 9.59 -1.16
CA LYS A 34 -15.01 10.55 -0.39
C LYS A 34 -14.72 10.46 1.11
N ARG A 35 -14.64 9.25 1.65
CA ARG A 35 -14.41 9.01 3.07
C ARG A 35 -13.00 9.44 3.49
N ILE A 36 -11.99 9.21 2.65
CA ILE A 36 -10.61 9.66 2.89
C ILE A 36 -10.52 11.18 2.83
N ILE A 37 -11.16 11.84 1.86
CA ILE A 37 -11.21 13.30 1.79
C ILE A 37 -11.87 13.88 3.03
N LYS A 38 -12.95 13.27 3.52
CA LYS A 38 -13.57 13.65 4.80
C LYS A 38 -12.54 13.57 5.92
N ALA A 39 -11.85 12.44 6.08
CA ALA A 39 -10.86 12.28 7.14
C ALA A 39 -9.77 13.37 7.10
N ILE A 40 -9.23 13.63 5.90
CA ILE A 40 -8.20 14.66 5.70
C ILE A 40 -8.72 16.05 6.08
N ASN A 41 -9.90 16.43 5.59
CA ASN A 41 -10.46 17.77 5.81
C ASN A 41 -10.84 18.02 7.27
N TYR A 42 -11.32 17.00 7.97
CA TYR A 42 -11.70 17.09 9.38
C TYR A 42 -10.55 16.74 10.34
N ARG A 43 -9.34 16.49 9.83
CA ARG A 43 -8.17 16.07 10.63
C ARG A 43 -8.45 14.83 11.48
N GLU A 44 -9.29 13.94 10.97
CA GLU A 44 -9.51 12.62 11.57
C GLU A 44 -8.22 11.80 11.42
N LYS A 45 -7.86 11.06 12.46
CA LYS A 45 -6.76 10.11 12.49
C LYS A 45 -7.08 8.92 11.58
N ILE A 46 -6.22 8.71 10.61
CA ILE A 46 -6.24 7.56 9.72
C ILE A 46 -5.21 6.54 10.21
N VAL A 47 -5.61 5.27 10.37
CA VAL A 47 -4.68 4.17 10.62
C VAL A 47 -4.67 3.24 9.40
N LEU A 48 -3.49 3.08 8.79
CA LEU A 48 -3.28 2.08 7.75
C LEU A 48 -3.02 0.73 8.39
N TYR A 49 -3.77 -0.30 8.01
CA TYR A 49 -3.58 -1.66 8.49
C TYR A 49 -3.08 -2.54 7.35
N GLY A 50 -1.92 -3.15 7.48
CA GLY A 50 -1.39 -4.08 6.48
C GLY A 50 -0.46 -5.11 7.08
N PHE A 51 -0.12 -6.12 6.30
CA PHE A 51 0.70 -7.24 6.76
C PHE A 51 2.21 -6.95 6.63
N TYR A 52 3.01 -7.87 7.13
CA TYR A 52 4.46 -7.78 7.16
C TYR A 52 5.16 -8.24 5.88
N ASP A 53 4.43 -8.66 4.84
CA ASP A 53 5.08 -8.95 3.56
C ASP A 53 5.49 -7.66 2.83
N VAL A 54 6.46 -7.76 1.92
CA VAL A 54 7.01 -6.60 1.20
C VAL A 54 5.93 -5.91 0.36
N ASP A 55 4.96 -6.65 -0.18
CA ASP A 55 3.86 -6.07 -0.97
C ASP A 55 2.98 -5.16 -0.10
N SER A 56 2.65 -5.58 1.12
CA SER A 56 1.90 -4.80 2.09
C SER A 56 2.72 -3.64 2.65
N ILE A 57 4.01 -3.84 2.93
CA ILE A 57 4.89 -2.78 3.45
C ILE A 57 5.11 -1.67 2.42
N THR A 58 5.33 -2.03 1.15
CA THR A 58 5.44 -1.05 0.07
C THR A 58 4.11 -0.32 -0.14
N ALA A 59 2.97 -0.99 0.00
CA ALA A 59 1.65 -0.36 0.00
C ALA A 59 1.46 0.65 1.14
N ILE A 60 1.78 0.26 2.38
CA ILE A 60 1.74 1.16 3.55
C ILE A 60 2.64 2.36 3.29
N SER A 61 3.87 2.13 2.88
CA SER A 61 4.86 3.20 2.63
C SER A 61 4.38 4.17 1.56
N LEU A 62 3.83 3.66 0.46
CA LEU A 62 3.25 4.47 -0.63
C LEU A 62 2.11 5.35 -0.11
N LEU A 63 1.13 4.76 0.59
CA LEU A 63 -0.04 5.50 1.03
C LEU A 63 0.31 6.48 2.16
N MET A 64 1.26 6.14 3.03
CA MET A 64 1.84 7.06 4.01
C MET A 64 2.44 8.30 3.32
N LEU A 65 3.26 8.12 2.29
CA LEU A 65 3.87 9.22 1.54
C LEU A 65 2.82 10.13 0.88
N VAL A 66 1.77 9.53 0.30
CA VAL A 66 0.69 10.26 -0.38
C VAL A 66 -0.18 11.00 0.64
N LEU A 67 -0.61 10.36 1.72
CA LEU A 67 -1.45 10.95 2.76
C LEU A 67 -0.72 12.06 3.52
N LYS A 68 0.56 11.86 3.87
CA LYS A 68 1.39 12.92 4.49
C LYS A 68 1.59 14.10 3.54
N PHE A 69 1.76 13.87 2.23
CA PHE A 69 1.88 14.95 1.26
C PHE A 69 0.65 15.86 1.22
N VAL A 70 -0.55 15.31 1.43
CA VAL A 70 -1.81 16.08 1.51
C VAL A 70 -2.16 16.47 2.96
N ASN A 71 -1.20 16.42 3.88
CA ASN A 71 -1.32 16.79 5.29
C ASN A 71 -2.37 15.99 6.09
N ALA A 72 -2.62 14.74 5.73
CA ALA A 72 -3.45 13.86 6.54
C ALA A 72 -2.77 13.55 7.89
N ASP A 73 -3.57 13.38 8.95
CA ASP A 73 -3.09 12.79 10.19
C ASP A 73 -3.14 11.26 10.05
N VAL A 74 -1.98 10.64 9.80
CA VAL A 74 -1.90 9.22 9.43
C VAL A 74 -0.84 8.48 10.22
N GLU A 75 -1.24 7.34 10.75
CA GLU A 75 -0.40 6.33 11.37
C GLU A 75 -0.58 4.98 10.66
N TYR A 76 0.22 3.98 11.01
CA TYR A 76 0.07 2.63 10.49
C TYR A 76 0.24 1.58 11.59
N PHE A 77 -0.37 0.42 11.34
CA PHE A 77 -0.25 -0.75 12.16
C PHE A 77 0.07 -1.96 11.29
N ILE A 78 1.09 -2.72 11.73
CA ILE A 78 1.46 -4.00 11.13
C ILE A 78 1.39 -5.05 12.24
N PRO A 79 0.57 -6.11 12.08
CA PRO A 79 0.49 -7.21 13.04
C PRO A 79 1.86 -7.86 13.27
N GLY A 80 2.15 -8.20 14.53
CA GLY A 80 3.39 -8.88 14.90
C GLY A 80 3.32 -10.40 14.85
N GLU A 81 2.10 -10.96 14.82
CA GLU A 81 1.83 -12.39 14.78
C GLU A 81 1.68 -12.85 13.31
N LEU A 82 2.26 -14.01 13.00
CA LEU A 82 2.09 -14.65 11.70
C LEU A 82 0.65 -15.14 11.58
N SER A 83 -0.04 -14.72 10.53
CA SER A 83 -1.37 -15.23 10.20
C SER A 83 -1.43 -15.53 8.72
N GLU A 84 -1.82 -16.77 8.38
CA GLU A 84 -2.14 -17.14 7.00
C GLU A 84 -3.45 -16.48 6.54
N ASN A 85 -4.35 -16.23 7.49
CA ASN A 85 -5.61 -15.54 7.21
C ASN A 85 -5.34 -14.03 7.09
N ARG A 86 -5.65 -13.50 5.90
CA ARG A 86 -5.47 -12.08 5.53
C ARG A 86 -6.66 -11.24 6.00
N ASP A 87 -6.92 -11.34 7.30
CA ASP A 87 -8.02 -10.67 7.97
C ASP A 87 -7.49 -9.64 8.99
N LEU A 88 -8.37 -8.72 9.38
CA LEU A 88 -8.19 -7.96 10.61
C LEU A 88 -8.20 -8.91 11.80
N VAL A 89 -7.52 -8.53 12.88
CA VAL A 89 -7.47 -9.30 14.11
C VAL A 89 -8.08 -8.48 15.24
N GLU A 90 -9.07 -9.04 15.95
CA GLU A 90 -9.73 -8.38 17.08
C GLU A 90 -8.74 -7.90 18.15
N LYS A 91 -7.73 -8.72 18.47
CA LYS A 91 -6.68 -8.39 19.43
C LYS A 91 -5.87 -7.16 19.00
N ASP A 92 -5.58 -7.02 17.71
CA ASP A 92 -4.87 -5.86 17.18
C ASP A 92 -5.74 -4.60 17.26
N ILE A 93 -7.04 -4.74 16.94
CA ILE A 93 -8.02 -3.65 17.03
C ILE A 93 -8.15 -3.15 18.46
N THR A 94 -8.46 -4.06 19.40
CA THR A 94 -8.77 -3.72 20.79
C THR A 94 -7.54 -3.40 21.63
N GLY A 95 -6.42 -4.08 21.38
CA GLY A 95 -5.19 -3.98 22.17
C GLY A 95 -4.20 -2.92 21.70
N HIS A 96 -4.29 -2.48 20.44
CA HIS A 96 -3.31 -1.54 19.87
C HIS A 96 -3.95 -0.40 19.09
N ILE A 97 -4.72 -0.72 18.05
CA ILE A 97 -5.22 0.28 17.10
C ILE A 97 -6.18 1.26 17.78
N LYS A 98 -7.05 0.77 18.67
CA LYS A 98 -7.95 1.61 19.48
C LYS A 98 -7.21 2.74 20.20
N TYR A 99 -6.01 2.46 20.73
CA TYR A 99 -5.22 3.43 21.50
C TYR A 99 -4.54 4.48 20.62
N LEU A 100 -4.45 4.26 19.29
CA LEU A 100 -4.06 5.29 18.34
C LEU A 100 -5.18 6.32 18.10
N GLY A 101 -6.41 6.02 18.55
CA GLY A 101 -7.58 6.87 18.41
C GLY A 101 -8.04 7.13 16.97
N PRO A 102 -8.09 6.12 16.07
CA PRO A 102 -8.51 6.35 14.69
C PRO A 102 -10.02 6.55 14.58
N GLU A 103 -10.44 7.48 13.72
CA GLU A 103 -11.80 7.52 13.18
C GLU A 103 -11.91 6.73 11.87
N LEU A 104 -10.77 6.44 11.21
CA LEU A 104 -10.73 5.68 9.97
C LEU A 104 -9.58 4.67 9.95
N ILE A 105 -9.90 3.41 9.68
CA ILE A 105 -8.94 2.38 9.30
C ILE A 105 -8.99 2.17 7.79
N ILE A 106 -7.83 2.07 7.14
CA ILE A 106 -7.72 1.65 5.73
C ILE A 106 -6.88 0.39 5.69
N THR A 107 -7.49 -0.75 5.32
CA THR A 107 -6.76 -2.02 5.19
C THR A 107 -6.07 -2.10 3.83
N LEU A 108 -4.88 -2.67 3.79
CA LEU A 108 -4.05 -2.83 2.60
C LEU A 108 -3.69 -4.31 2.42
N GLY A 109 -4.35 -4.98 1.48
CA GLY A 109 -4.08 -6.37 1.10
C GLY A 109 -4.68 -7.39 2.06
N CYS A 110 -5.71 -6.99 2.79
CA CYS A 110 -6.45 -7.80 3.75
C CYS A 110 -7.83 -7.20 4.03
N GLY A 111 -8.68 -7.93 4.75
CA GLY A 111 -9.94 -7.39 5.27
C GLY A 111 -11.19 -7.86 4.53
N THR A 112 -11.08 -8.40 3.31
CA THR A 112 -12.26 -8.81 2.52
C THR A 112 -13.16 -9.81 3.22
N ASN A 113 -12.62 -10.63 4.14
CA ASN A 113 -13.37 -11.64 4.88
C ASN A 113 -13.53 -11.29 6.38
N SER A 114 -13.15 -10.09 6.81
CA SER A 114 -13.12 -9.68 8.22
C SER A 114 -14.44 -9.06 8.70
N PHE A 115 -15.52 -9.85 8.69
CA PHE A 115 -16.85 -9.34 9.03
C PHE A 115 -16.99 -8.91 10.48
N SER A 116 -16.61 -9.79 11.41
CA SER A 116 -16.71 -9.56 12.86
C SER A 116 -15.89 -8.35 13.25
N GLU A 117 -14.71 -8.21 12.67
CA GLU A 117 -13.77 -7.14 12.98
C GLU A 117 -14.23 -5.79 12.42
N VAL A 118 -14.86 -5.78 11.25
CA VAL A 118 -15.49 -4.57 10.70
C VAL A 118 -16.67 -4.12 11.57
N GLU A 119 -17.54 -5.03 12.01
CA GLU A 119 -18.64 -4.69 12.92
C GLU A 119 -18.13 -4.24 14.30
N LEU A 120 -17.05 -4.84 14.80
CA LEU A 120 -16.37 -4.41 16.01
C LEU A 120 -15.85 -2.96 15.88
N CYS A 121 -15.08 -2.66 14.83
CA CYS A 121 -14.61 -1.29 14.56
C CYS A 121 -15.78 -0.30 14.52
N LYS A 122 -16.85 -0.65 13.82
CA LYS A 122 -18.05 0.18 13.73
C LYS A 122 -18.72 0.41 15.09
N SER A 123 -18.81 -0.62 15.93
CA SER A 123 -19.33 -0.48 17.30
C SER A 123 -18.48 0.46 18.18
N MET A 124 -17.20 0.63 17.83
CA MET A 124 -16.26 1.53 18.47
C MET A 124 -16.22 2.93 17.83
N GLY A 125 -17.07 3.20 16.82
CA GLY A 125 -17.10 4.47 16.10
C GLY A 125 -15.99 4.63 15.06
N ILE A 126 -15.34 3.53 14.65
CA ILE A 126 -14.23 3.52 13.70
C ILE A 126 -14.74 3.06 12.34
N ASP A 127 -14.63 3.91 11.32
CA ASP A 127 -14.94 3.52 9.95
C ASP A 127 -13.82 2.65 9.36
N VAL A 128 -14.16 1.71 8.47
CA VAL A 128 -13.18 0.83 7.83
C VAL A 128 -13.30 0.88 6.31
N ILE A 129 -12.23 1.24 5.60
CA ILE A 129 -12.13 1.03 4.15
C ILE A 129 -11.28 -0.22 3.91
N ILE A 130 -11.83 -1.19 3.20
CA ILE A 130 -11.09 -2.37 2.80
C ILE A 130 -10.46 -2.13 1.43
N THR A 131 -9.14 -2.22 1.31
CA THR A 131 -8.46 -2.32 0.00
C THR A 131 -7.74 -3.65 -0.09
N ASP A 132 -8.15 -4.47 -1.04
CA ASP A 132 -7.76 -5.87 -1.07
C ASP A 132 -7.94 -6.46 -2.48
N PHE A 133 -7.41 -7.65 -2.72
CA PHE A 133 -7.63 -8.41 -3.96
C PHE A 133 -8.00 -9.87 -3.68
N HIS A 134 -8.04 -10.33 -2.43
CA HIS A 134 -8.45 -11.70 -2.13
C HIS A 134 -9.90 -11.96 -2.55
N LYS A 135 -10.21 -13.21 -2.91
CA LYS A 135 -11.59 -13.59 -3.25
C LYS A 135 -12.45 -13.61 -1.99
N PRO A 136 -13.64 -12.99 -1.99
CA PRO A 136 -14.60 -13.15 -0.90
C PRO A 136 -15.01 -14.62 -0.76
N ILE A 137 -14.99 -15.15 0.46
CA ILE A 137 -15.41 -16.53 0.76
C ILE A 137 -16.93 -16.61 0.91
N LYS A 138 -17.53 -15.60 1.54
CA LYS A 138 -18.98 -15.49 1.77
C LYS A 138 -19.51 -14.19 1.15
N HIS A 139 -20.15 -13.36 1.96
CA HIS A 139 -20.47 -11.98 1.61
C HIS A 139 -19.22 -11.08 1.71
N VAL A 140 -19.38 -9.79 1.47
CA VAL A 140 -18.37 -8.80 1.84
C VAL A 140 -18.86 -8.05 3.08
N PRO A 141 -17.97 -7.58 3.98
CA PRO A 141 -18.36 -6.78 5.13
C PRO A 141 -19.21 -5.56 4.73
N HIS A 142 -20.10 -5.12 5.60
CA HIS A 142 -20.97 -3.97 5.38
C HIS A 142 -20.21 -2.64 5.55
N THR A 143 -19.22 -2.44 4.68
CA THR A 143 -18.38 -1.25 4.64
C THR A 143 -17.92 -0.95 3.22
N ILE A 144 -17.10 0.09 3.06
CA ILE A 144 -16.50 0.44 1.77
C ILE A 144 -15.43 -0.60 1.41
N VAL A 145 -15.62 -1.32 0.30
CA VAL A 145 -14.68 -2.34 -0.19
C VAL A 145 -14.19 -1.97 -1.57
N VAL A 146 -12.87 -1.82 -1.72
CA VAL A 146 -12.15 -1.62 -2.97
C VAL A 146 -11.38 -2.90 -3.29
N ASN A 147 -12.04 -3.80 -4.01
CA ASN A 147 -11.49 -5.09 -4.39
C ASN A 147 -11.93 -5.46 -5.82
N PRO A 148 -11.01 -5.79 -6.74
CA PRO A 148 -11.35 -6.16 -8.11
C PRO A 148 -12.08 -7.50 -8.18
N ASN A 149 -11.89 -8.40 -7.22
CA ASN A 149 -12.48 -9.74 -7.17
C ASN A 149 -13.83 -9.79 -6.45
N GLN A 150 -14.36 -8.65 -5.96
CA GLN A 150 -15.70 -8.61 -5.38
C GLN A 150 -16.81 -8.66 -6.45
N LYS A 151 -17.98 -9.18 -6.08
CA LYS A 151 -19.13 -9.29 -6.98
C LYS A 151 -19.56 -7.92 -7.54
N GLY A 152 -19.70 -7.86 -8.86
CA GLY A 152 -20.13 -6.67 -9.59
C GLY A 152 -19.05 -5.60 -9.81
N CYS A 153 -17.76 -5.94 -9.61
CA CYS A 153 -16.65 -5.06 -9.93
C CYS A 153 -16.20 -5.21 -11.38
N ASN A 154 -16.36 -4.15 -12.17
CA ASN A 154 -16.05 -4.13 -13.61
C ASN A 154 -14.58 -3.81 -13.92
N TYR A 155 -13.73 -3.71 -12.90
CA TYR A 155 -12.32 -3.43 -13.11
C TYR A 155 -11.66 -4.55 -13.93
N PRO A 156 -11.04 -4.26 -15.08
CA PRO A 156 -10.69 -5.29 -16.06
C PRO A 156 -9.49 -6.15 -15.64
N PHE A 157 -8.59 -5.66 -14.80
CA PHE A 157 -7.37 -6.37 -14.42
C PHE A 157 -7.40 -6.84 -12.96
N LYS A 158 -7.38 -8.16 -12.74
CA LYS A 158 -7.58 -8.78 -11.41
C LYS A 158 -6.28 -9.20 -10.70
N GLU A 159 -5.14 -9.02 -11.35
CA GLU A 159 -3.83 -9.48 -10.87
C GLU A 159 -2.98 -8.38 -10.22
N LEU A 160 -3.56 -7.22 -9.91
CA LEU A 160 -2.87 -6.22 -9.09
C LEU A 160 -2.50 -6.81 -7.73
N CYS A 161 -1.28 -6.53 -7.28
CA CYS A 161 -0.84 -6.81 -5.91
C CYS A 161 -1.39 -5.76 -4.93
N THR A 162 -1.06 -5.88 -3.64
CA THR A 162 -1.48 -4.92 -2.60
C THR A 162 -1.00 -3.51 -2.93
N CYS A 163 0.28 -3.38 -3.27
CA CYS A 163 0.87 -2.09 -3.63
C CYS A 163 0.28 -1.53 -4.92
N GLY A 164 0.00 -2.37 -5.93
CA GLY A 164 -0.68 -1.96 -7.16
C GLY A 164 -2.11 -1.47 -6.92
N MET A 165 -2.88 -2.17 -6.08
CA MET A 165 -4.21 -1.72 -5.64
C MET A 165 -4.15 -0.40 -4.86
N THR A 166 -3.16 -0.26 -3.99
CA THR A 166 -2.93 0.96 -3.22
C THR A 166 -2.50 2.12 -4.11
N PHE A 167 -1.76 1.85 -5.18
CA PHE A 167 -1.40 2.83 -6.19
C PHE A 167 -2.65 3.34 -6.93
N LYS A 168 -3.64 2.49 -7.20
CA LYS A 168 -4.94 2.94 -7.75
C LYS A 168 -5.67 3.89 -6.81
N LEU A 169 -5.65 3.61 -5.50
CA LEU A 169 -6.19 4.54 -4.50
C LEU A 169 -5.40 5.86 -4.47
N ALA A 170 -4.07 5.79 -4.52
CA ALA A 170 -3.21 6.96 -4.58
C ALA A 170 -3.45 7.80 -5.85
N GLN A 171 -3.69 7.18 -7.00
CA GLN A 171 -4.08 7.86 -8.24
C GLN A 171 -5.41 8.62 -8.07
N ALA A 172 -6.40 8.01 -7.41
CA ALA A 172 -7.69 8.66 -7.13
C ALA A 172 -7.52 9.88 -6.21
N ILE A 173 -6.72 9.76 -5.15
CA ILE A 173 -6.39 10.88 -4.23
C ILE A 173 -5.62 11.98 -4.98
N SER A 174 -4.60 11.59 -5.75
CA SER A 174 -3.78 12.50 -6.55
C SER A 174 -4.59 13.32 -7.53
N THR A 175 -5.55 12.69 -8.20
CA THR A 175 -6.46 13.36 -9.14
C THR A 175 -7.32 14.40 -8.43
N TYR A 176 -7.87 14.05 -7.27
CA TYR A 176 -8.69 14.97 -6.48
C TYR A 176 -7.91 16.20 -6.00
N TYR A 177 -6.72 15.98 -5.45
CA TYR A 177 -5.85 17.07 -4.96
C TYR A 177 -4.99 17.72 -6.04
N LYS A 178 -5.14 17.32 -7.32
CA LYS A 178 -4.37 17.82 -8.47
C LYS A 178 -2.86 17.77 -8.22
N MET A 179 -2.38 16.67 -7.63
CA MET A 179 -0.95 16.49 -7.36
C MET A 179 -0.20 16.40 -8.69
N LYS A 180 0.99 17.00 -8.77
CA LYS A 180 1.78 17.08 -10.01
C LYS A 180 2.15 15.71 -10.59
N SER A 181 2.48 14.74 -9.72
CA SER A 181 2.71 13.36 -10.16
C SER A 181 2.72 12.42 -8.95
N VAL A 182 1.82 11.45 -8.96
CA VAL A 182 1.87 10.27 -8.08
C VAL A 182 2.81 9.19 -8.64
N ASN A 183 3.09 9.25 -9.95
CA ASN A 183 3.89 8.27 -10.68
C ASN A 183 5.36 8.28 -10.27
N LYS A 184 5.83 9.33 -9.58
CA LYS A 184 7.15 9.36 -8.93
C LYS A 184 7.38 8.22 -7.92
N TYR A 185 6.32 7.57 -7.44
CA TYR A 185 6.38 6.42 -6.53
C TYR A 185 6.34 5.05 -7.24
N MET A 186 6.39 5.03 -8.58
CA MET A 186 6.28 3.79 -9.37
C MET A 186 7.43 2.82 -9.09
N ASP A 187 8.59 3.32 -8.64
CA ASP A 187 9.70 2.50 -8.15
C ASP A 187 9.30 1.64 -6.94
N LEU A 188 8.61 2.22 -5.97
CA LEU A 188 8.08 1.52 -4.80
C LEU A 188 6.97 0.54 -5.18
N VAL A 189 6.07 0.93 -6.10
CA VAL A 189 4.98 0.08 -6.60
C VAL A 189 5.53 -1.14 -7.34
N MET A 190 6.58 -0.96 -8.13
CA MET A 190 7.28 -2.04 -8.83
C MET A 190 7.91 -3.03 -7.86
N ILE A 191 8.59 -2.56 -6.80
CA ILE A 191 9.18 -3.45 -5.78
C ILE A 191 8.11 -4.37 -5.18
N GLY A 192 6.96 -3.82 -4.80
CA GLY A 192 5.83 -4.61 -4.29
C GLY A 192 5.28 -5.59 -5.33
N THR A 193 5.15 -5.13 -6.58
CA THR A 193 4.61 -5.93 -7.70
C THR A 193 5.51 -7.12 -8.03
N ILE A 194 6.82 -6.91 -8.20
CA ILE A 194 7.79 -7.98 -8.46
C ILE A 194 7.83 -8.96 -7.30
N TYR A 195 7.86 -8.48 -6.06
CA TYR A 195 7.90 -9.35 -4.89
C TYR A 195 6.63 -10.21 -4.72
N SER A 196 5.47 -9.68 -5.10
CA SER A 196 4.18 -10.38 -4.98
C SER A 196 4.07 -11.63 -5.85
N LYS A 197 4.95 -11.80 -6.85
CA LYS A 197 4.91 -12.87 -7.86
C LYS A 197 3.60 -12.92 -8.65
N LYS A 198 2.87 -11.81 -8.72
CA LYS A 198 1.73 -11.64 -9.62
C LYS A 198 2.20 -11.69 -11.07
N LYS A 199 1.28 -12.02 -11.98
CA LYS A 199 1.58 -12.06 -13.41
C LYS A 199 1.98 -10.67 -13.90
N ILE A 200 3.13 -10.57 -14.57
CA ILE A 200 3.64 -9.33 -15.18
C ILE A 200 3.02 -9.18 -16.57
N GLU A 201 1.73 -8.87 -16.59
CA GLU A 201 0.94 -8.62 -17.79
C GLU A 201 0.09 -7.36 -17.58
N SER A 202 -0.40 -6.75 -18.66
CA SER A 202 -1.28 -5.58 -18.59
C SER A 202 -0.70 -4.46 -17.69
N GLU A 203 -1.42 -4.03 -16.66
CA GLU A 203 -0.97 -2.97 -15.75
C GLU A 203 0.28 -3.33 -14.93
N ASN A 204 0.46 -4.60 -14.54
CA ASN A 204 1.67 -5.00 -13.82
C ASN A 204 2.90 -4.87 -14.72
N LYS A 205 2.78 -5.13 -16.02
CA LYS A 205 3.85 -4.91 -16.99
C LYS A 205 4.21 -3.42 -17.08
N ILE A 206 3.21 -2.55 -17.17
CA ILE A 206 3.39 -1.08 -17.17
C ILE A 206 4.10 -0.63 -15.88
N ILE A 207 3.64 -1.12 -14.71
CA ILE A 207 4.26 -0.82 -13.41
C ILE A 207 5.73 -1.20 -13.40
N VAL A 208 6.09 -2.37 -13.92
CA VAL A 208 7.49 -2.81 -13.97
C VAL A 208 8.32 -1.97 -14.92
N GLU A 209 7.84 -1.75 -16.15
CA GLU A 209 8.58 -0.97 -17.17
C GLU A 209 8.81 0.48 -16.74
N GLU A 210 7.77 1.15 -16.22
CA GLU A 210 7.88 2.53 -15.73
C GLU A 210 8.59 2.61 -14.38
N GLY A 211 8.43 1.61 -13.52
CA GLY A 211 9.17 1.49 -12.27
C GLY A 211 10.67 1.38 -12.49
N ILE A 212 11.14 0.62 -13.47
CA ILE A 212 12.57 0.52 -13.83
C ILE A 212 13.09 1.88 -14.29
N LYS A 213 12.34 2.60 -15.14
CA LYS A 213 12.71 3.97 -15.57
C LYS A 213 12.80 4.91 -14.38
N GLN A 214 11.79 4.90 -13.51
CA GLN A 214 11.74 5.74 -12.31
C GLN A 214 12.84 5.41 -11.31
N LEU A 215 13.21 4.13 -11.19
CA LEU A 215 14.26 3.66 -10.28
C LEU A 215 15.64 4.22 -10.64
N ASN A 216 15.92 4.44 -11.93
CA ASN A 216 17.18 5.08 -12.38
C ASN A 216 17.32 6.54 -11.93
N CYS A 217 16.21 7.24 -11.67
CA CYS A 217 16.19 8.62 -11.21
C CYS A 217 15.47 8.78 -9.87
N THR A 218 15.39 7.71 -9.07
CA THR A 218 14.65 7.72 -7.81
C THR A 218 15.21 8.75 -6.84
N THR A 219 14.29 9.44 -6.16
CA THR A 219 14.61 10.34 -5.05
C THR A 219 14.32 9.70 -3.69
N ASN A 220 13.91 8.42 -3.67
CA ASN A 220 13.64 7.70 -2.42
C ASN A 220 14.97 7.31 -1.77
N TYR A 221 15.30 7.91 -0.62
CA TYR A 221 16.58 7.67 0.05
C TYR A 221 16.79 6.22 0.46
N GLY A 222 15.73 5.51 0.84
CA GLY A 222 15.79 4.10 1.18
C GLY A 222 16.19 3.23 0.00
N ILE A 223 15.54 3.44 -1.14
CA ILE A 223 15.85 2.73 -2.38
C ILE A 223 17.27 3.08 -2.86
N CYS A 224 17.67 4.35 -2.85
CA CYS A 224 19.04 4.77 -3.16
C CYS A 224 20.08 4.07 -2.26
N ALA A 225 19.78 3.94 -0.97
CA ALA A 225 20.67 3.29 -0.02
C ALA A 225 20.80 1.78 -0.30
N LEU A 226 19.71 1.09 -0.63
CA LEU A 226 19.73 -0.32 -1.03
C LEU A 226 20.54 -0.55 -2.32
N ILE A 227 20.35 0.29 -3.35
CA ILE A 227 21.14 0.25 -4.59
C ILE A 227 22.64 0.38 -4.27
N LYS A 228 22.98 1.34 -3.40
CA LYS A 228 24.35 1.62 -3.00
C LYS A 228 25.02 0.46 -2.26
N ILE A 229 24.36 -0.15 -1.27
CA ILE A 229 24.98 -1.23 -0.48
C ILE A 229 25.20 -2.51 -1.31
N HIS A 230 24.38 -2.72 -2.36
CA HIS A 230 24.48 -3.87 -3.24
C HIS A 230 25.34 -3.63 -4.48
N ASN A 231 25.92 -2.43 -4.63
CA ASN A 231 26.70 -2.00 -5.80
C ASN A 231 25.96 -2.26 -7.13
N ILE A 232 24.66 -1.95 -7.17
CA ILE A 232 23.83 -2.17 -8.36
C ILE A 232 24.09 -1.05 -9.37
N ASN A 233 24.65 -1.42 -10.53
CA ASN A 233 24.94 -0.48 -11.62
C ASN A 233 23.96 -0.61 -12.79
N ILE A 234 23.23 -1.73 -12.87
CA ILE A 234 22.25 -2.01 -13.94
C ILE A 234 20.93 -2.30 -13.26
N ILE A 235 19.87 -1.60 -13.66
CA ILE A 235 18.53 -1.80 -13.14
C ILE A 235 17.74 -2.71 -14.08
N ASN A 236 17.30 -3.85 -13.55
CA ASN A 236 16.45 -4.85 -14.21
C ASN A 236 15.63 -5.62 -13.14
N GLU A 237 14.74 -6.51 -13.57
CA GLU A 237 13.88 -7.28 -12.65
C GLU A 237 14.66 -8.09 -11.60
N GLU A 238 15.80 -8.70 -11.96
CA GLU A 238 16.63 -9.48 -11.04
C GLU A 238 17.21 -8.59 -9.92
N THR A 239 17.75 -7.43 -10.28
CA THR A 239 18.28 -6.48 -9.30
C THR A 239 17.17 -5.90 -8.43
N VAL A 240 15.96 -5.68 -8.96
CA VAL A 240 14.80 -5.27 -8.15
C VAL A 240 14.39 -6.37 -7.19
N LEU A 241 14.39 -7.63 -7.61
CA LEU A 241 14.11 -8.76 -6.72
C LEU A 241 15.16 -8.88 -5.60
N LYS A 242 16.44 -8.58 -5.88
CA LYS A 242 17.49 -8.49 -4.86
C LYS A 242 17.23 -7.37 -3.85
N LEU A 243 16.83 -6.19 -4.32
CA LEU A 243 16.42 -5.06 -3.46
C LEU A 243 15.23 -5.47 -2.58
N ALA A 244 14.19 -6.05 -3.18
CA ALA A 244 12.99 -6.52 -2.49
C ALA A 244 13.29 -7.60 -1.44
N SER A 245 14.21 -8.52 -1.75
CA SER A 245 14.63 -9.57 -0.83
C SER A 245 15.38 -9.03 0.39
N THR A 246 16.12 -7.92 0.23
CA THR A 246 16.83 -7.26 1.35
C THR A 246 15.87 -6.67 2.37
N VAL A 247 14.69 -6.22 1.90
CA VAL A 247 13.66 -5.62 2.75
C VAL A 247 12.59 -6.61 3.17
N LYS A 248 12.74 -7.90 2.86
CA LYS A 248 11.86 -8.95 3.34
C LYS A 248 11.98 -9.04 4.86
N PRO A 249 10.91 -8.81 5.63
CA PRO A 249 11.00 -8.93 7.07
C PRO A 249 11.34 -10.35 7.50
N THR A 250 12.16 -10.43 8.54
CA THR A 250 12.61 -11.66 9.19
C THR A 250 11.80 -11.90 10.47
N ILE A 251 11.67 -13.19 10.81
CA ILE A 251 11.06 -13.63 12.06
C ILE A 251 12.17 -13.78 13.08
N ASN A 252 12.00 -13.20 14.27
CA ASN A 252 12.96 -13.36 15.35
C ASN A 252 12.81 -14.73 16.05
N PRO A 253 13.76 -15.14 16.92
CA PRO A 253 13.74 -16.47 17.55
C PRO A 253 12.49 -16.80 18.39
N VAL A 254 11.71 -15.80 18.79
CA VAL A 254 10.44 -15.97 19.53
C VAL A 254 9.20 -15.93 18.62
N GLY A 255 9.40 -16.01 17.30
CA GLY A 255 8.32 -16.12 16.32
C GLY A 255 7.64 -14.78 15.97
N LYS A 256 8.19 -13.64 16.38
CA LYS A 256 7.63 -12.31 16.09
C LYS A 256 8.32 -11.66 14.90
N MET A 257 7.56 -10.93 14.11
CA MET A 257 8.09 -10.16 13.00
C MET A 257 8.85 -8.92 13.51
N ASP A 258 10.17 -8.90 13.34
CA ASP A 258 11.03 -7.93 14.03
C ASP A 258 11.12 -6.61 13.27
N ASN A 259 11.16 -6.66 11.93
CA ASN A 259 11.71 -5.58 11.12
C ASN A 259 10.72 -4.87 10.19
N ALA A 260 9.45 -5.26 10.15
CA ALA A 260 8.47 -4.70 9.21
C ALA A 260 8.33 -3.16 9.35
N LYS A 261 8.31 -2.65 10.59
CA LYS A 261 8.23 -1.20 10.86
C LYS A 261 9.50 -0.46 10.40
N ILE A 262 10.67 -1.09 10.55
CA ILE A 262 11.97 -0.55 10.11
C ILE A 262 12.00 -0.43 8.58
N VAL A 263 11.40 -1.38 7.87
CA VAL A 263 11.29 -1.32 6.40
C VAL A 263 10.35 -0.19 5.96
N VAL A 264 9.22 0.02 6.64
CA VAL A 264 8.37 1.19 6.37
C VAL A 264 9.18 2.48 6.59
N GLU A 265 9.91 2.59 7.70
CA GLU A 265 10.77 3.74 7.98
C GLU A 265 11.80 3.98 6.86
N LEU A 266 12.44 2.92 6.35
CA LEU A 266 13.39 3.00 5.24
C LEU A 266 12.79 3.68 4.01
N PHE A 267 11.55 3.33 3.65
CA PHE A 267 10.91 3.84 2.44
C PHE A 267 10.31 5.23 2.61
N ILE A 268 10.01 5.66 3.84
CA ILE A 268 9.38 6.98 4.10
C ILE A 268 10.32 8.02 4.69
N THR A 269 11.54 7.64 5.10
CA THR A 269 12.50 8.56 5.72
C THR A 269 12.94 9.67 4.76
N THR A 270 13.10 10.87 5.31
CA THR A 270 13.65 12.04 4.61
C THR A 270 15.13 12.24 4.90
N GLU A 271 15.79 11.28 5.56
CA GLU A 271 17.19 11.38 5.96
C GLU A 271 18.06 10.32 5.26
N LYS A 272 18.97 10.78 4.39
CA LYS A 272 19.90 9.90 3.65
C LYS A 272 20.78 9.03 4.56
N ASN A 273 21.24 9.58 5.68
CA ASN A 273 22.08 8.85 6.64
C ASN A 273 21.28 7.76 7.36
N ARG A 274 20.05 8.08 7.78
CA ARG A 274 19.15 7.11 8.40
C ARG A 274 18.78 5.97 7.44
N ALA A 275 18.47 6.30 6.20
CA ALA A 275 18.24 5.30 5.14
C ALA A 275 19.43 4.34 5.00
N LEU A 276 20.66 4.87 4.93
CA LEU A 276 21.87 4.04 4.83
C LEU A 276 22.09 3.14 6.06
N GLN A 277 21.82 3.65 7.26
CA GLN A 277 21.90 2.86 8.50
C GLN A 277 20.89 1.70 8.46
N ILE A 278 19.64 1.98 8.12
CA ILE A 278 18.59 0.96 8.04
C ILE A 278 18.92 -0.08 6.96
N SER A 279 19.35 0.34 5.76
CA SER A 279 19.73 -0.60 4.69
C SER A 279 20.86 -1.55 5.10
N LYS A 280 21.89 -1.04 5.78
CA LYS A 280 22.99 -1.87 6.30
C LYS A 280 22.52 -2.84 7.38
N TYR A 281 21.63 -2.40 8.26
CA TYR A 281 21.03 -3.25 9.29
C TYR A 281 20.25 -4.40 8.65
N LEU A 282 19.34 -4.11 7.70
CA LEU A 282 18.54 -5.12 7.02
C LEU A 282 19.39 -6.12 6.21
N ASP A 283 20.44 -5.65 5.52
CA ASP A 283 21.37 -6.54 4.80
C ASP A 283 22.14 -7.47 5.74
N LYS A 284 22.53 -6.98 6.92
CA LYS A 284 23.14 -7.82 7.96
C LYS A 284 22.17 -8.88 8.48
N GLU A 285 20.93 -8.50 8.77
CA GLU A 285 19.90 -9.44 9.25
C GLU A 285 19.58 -10.53 8.22
N LEU A 286 19.50 -10.17 6.93
CA LEU A 286 19.32 -11.14 5.85
C LEU A 286 20.46 -12.16 5.81
N LYS A 287 21.72 -11.70 5.91
CA LYS A 287 22.90 -12.57 5.90
C LYS A 287 22.98 -13.51 7.11
N ASN A 288 22.44 -13.09 8.26
CA ASN A 288 22.39 -13.92 9.47
C ASN A 288 21.26 -14.97 9.42
N SER A 289 20.29 -14.82 8.50
CA SER A 289 19.11 -15.68 8.37
C SER A 289 19.26 -16.78 7.32
N ILE A 290 20.41 -16.85 6.63
CA ILE A 290 20.78 -17.82 5.58
C ILE A 290 21.86 -18.75 6.13
#